data_AF-A0A383CAU2-F1
#
_entry.id   AF-A0A383CAU2-F1
#
_cell.length_a   1.000
_cell.length_b   1.000
_cell.length_c   1.000
_cell.angle_alpha   90.00
_cell.angle_beta   90.00
_cell.angle_gamma   90.00
#
_symmetry.space_group_name_H-M   'P 1'
#
loop_
_entity.id
_entity.type
_entity.pdbx_description
1 polymer ?
#
loop_
_entity_poly.entity_id
_entity_poly.type
_entity_poly.pdbx_seq_one_letter_code
_entity_poly.pdbx_strand_id
1 'polypeptide(L)' 'MKDQLINTFSIVAVDPITDACGAAVASKFPAVGKMVPYVRAGVGAFCTQHQHNPAWGEEALDL' A
#
# COMPACT_ATOMS: atom_id res chain seq x y z
N MET A 1 -28.61 -13.49 2.82
CA MET A 1 -27.55 -12.82 2.04
C MET A 1 -26.31 -13.69 2.15
N LYS A 2 -25.65 -14.05 1.05
CA LYS A 2 -24.27 -14.57 1.15
C LYS A 2 -23.44 -13.49 1.83
N ASP A 3 -22.57 -13.85 2.76
CA ASP A 3 -21.62 -12.92 3.38
C ASP A 3 -20.81 -12.26 2.26
N GLN A 4 -21.16 -11.02 1.90
CA GLN A 4 -20.33 -10.19 1.03
C GLN A 4 -19.17 -9.71 1.90
N LEU A 5 -18.06 -10.46 1.87
CA LEU A 5 -16.83 -10.07 2.52
C LEU A 5 -16.30 -8.79 1.86
N ILE A 6 -16.51 -7.64 2.53
CA ILE A 6 -15.90 -6.36 2.16
C ILE A 6 -14.51 -6.35 2.77
N ASN A 7 -13.50 -6.62 1.95
CA ASN A 7 -12.12 -6.67 2.38
C ASN A 7 -11.28 -5.59 1.69
N THR A 8 -10.20 -5.19 2.35
CA THR A 8 -9.13 -4.38 1.75
C THR A 8 -7.97 -5.32 1.47
N PHE A 9 -7.40 -5.22 0.27
CA PHE A 9 -6.23 -6.00 -0.14
C PHE A 9 -5.15 -5.03 -0.62
N SER A 10 -3.91 -5.26 -0.21
CA SER A 10 -2.75 -4.52 -0.68
C SER A 10 -1.61 -5.47 -1.06
N ILE A 11 -0.84 -5.12 -2.07
CA ILE A 11 0.37 -5.82 -2.49
C ILE A 11 1.51 -4.82 -2.68
N VAL A 12 2.71 -5.22 -2.30
CA VAL A 12 3.97 -4.56 -2.64
C VAL A 12 4.81 -5.51 -3.47
N ALA A 13 5.54 -4.99 -4.45
CA ALA A 13 6.40 -5.78 -5.32
C ALA A 13 7.65 -4.98 -5.72
N VAL A 14 8.70 -5.72 -6.03
CA VAL A 14 9.96 -5.20 -6.58
C VAL A 14 10.27 -6.01 -7.85
N ASP A 15 10.65 -5.32 -8.92
CA ASP A 15 11.28 -5.91 -10.08
C ASP A 15 12.80 -5.88 -9.91
N PRO A 16 13.47 -7.02 -9.67
CA PRO A 16 14.90 -7.07 -9.41
C PRO A 16 15.77 -6.79 -10.65
N ILE A 17 15.20 -6.78 -11.86
CA ILE A 17 15.95 -6.49 -13.09
C ILE A 17 16.08 -4.98 -13.29
N THR A 18 15.01 -4.23 -13.01
CA THR A 18 14.96 -2.77 -13.21
C THR A 18 15.12 -1.97 -11.93
N ASP A 19 15.12 -2.63 -10.77
CA ASP A 19 15.10 -2.02 -9.44
C ASP A 19 13.85 -1.15 -9.16
N ALA A 20 12.79 -1.36 -9.96
CA ALA A 20 11.52 -0.68 -9.77
C ALA A 20 10.75 -1.30 -8.61
N CYS A 21 10.19 -0.46 -7.74
CA CYS A 21 9.26 -0.88 -6.69
C CYS A 21 7.88 -0.27 -6.92
N GLY A 22 6.85 -0.97 -6.44
CA GLY A 22 5.47 -0.52 -6.57
C GLY A 22 4.55 -1.12 -5.53
N ALA A 23 3.41 -0.46 -5.35
CA ALA A 23 2.35 -0.89 -4.47
C ALA A 23 0.99 -0.73 -5.15
N ALA A 24 0.06 -1.63 -4.85
CA ALA A 24 -1.33 -1.54 -5.29
C ALA A 24 -2.28 -1.89 -4.13
N VAL A 25 -3.46 -1.27 -4.13
CA VAL A 25 -4.49 -1.47 -3.11
C VAL A 25 -5.88 -1.49 -3.75
N ALA A 26 -6.75 -2.35 -3.23
CA ALA A 26 -8.18 -2.40 -3.58
C ALA A 26 -9.02 -2.38 -2.30
N SER A 27 -10.01 -1.49 -2.24
CA SER A 27 -10.93 -1.33 -1.10
C SER A 27 -12.24 -0.71 -1.55
N LYS A 28 -13.30 -0.87 -0.74
CA LYS A 28 -14.53 -0.08 -0.86
C LYS A 28 -14.36 1.36 -0.36
N PHE A 29 -13.26 1.66 0.34
CA PHE A 29 -12.95 3.02 0.79
C PHE A 29 -12.65 3.95 -0.41
N PRO A 30 -13.33 5.11 -0.55
CA PRO A 30 -13.09 6.04 -1.64
C PRO A 30 -11.64 6.53 -1.66
N ALA A 31 -11.05 6.62 -2.86
CA ALA A 31 -9.69 7.13 -3.06
C ALA A 31 -8.60 6.41 -2.23
N VAL A 32 -8.77 5.10 -1.95
CA VAL A 32 -7.81 4.30 -1.16
C VAL A 32 -6.37 4.37 -1.68
N GLY A 33 -6.18 4.52 -2.99
CA GLY A 33 -4.86 4.66 -3.61
C GLY A 33 -4.07 5.91 -3.20
N LYS A 34 -4.73 6.94 -2.64
CA LYS A 34 -4.05 8.11 -2.06
C LYS A 34 -3.58 7.85 -0.62
N MET A 35 -4.24 6.93 0.09
CA MET A 35 -4.09 6.78 1.53
C MET A 35 -3.15 5.63 1.91
N VAL A 36 -3.30 4.48 1.25
CA VAL A 36 -2.64 3.24 1.70
C VAL A 36 -1.21 3.06 1.16
N PRO A 37 -0.94 3.23 -0.15
CA PRO A 37 0.37 2.93 -0.71
C PRO A 37 1.34 4.11 -0.58
N TYR A 38 2.55 3.80 -0.12
CA TYR A 38 3.71 4.69 -0.08
C TYR A 38 4.83 4.05 -0.92
N VAL A 39 5.43 4.81 -1.83
CA VAL A 39 6.46 4.32 -2.74
C VAL A 39 7.52 5.40 -2.92
N ARG A 40 8.80 5.04 -2.78
CA ARG A 40 9.92 5.94 -3.01
C ARG A 40 11.00 5.24 -3.82
N ALA A 41 11.36 5.85 -4.96
CA ALA A 41 12.35 5.32 -5.88
C ALA A 41 13.71 5.13 -5.17
N GLY A 42 14.37 3.99 -5.44
CA GLY A 42 15.64 3.62 -4.81
C GLY A 42 15.55 3.24 -3.32
N VAL A 43 14.35 3.16 -2.75
CA VAL A 43 14.13 2.83 -1.34
C VAL A 43 13.18 1.63 -1.22
N GLY A 44 11.95 1.75 -1.71
CA GLY A 44 10.97 0.66 -1.60
C GLY A 44 9.51 1.10 -1.61
N ALA A 45 8.65 0.17 -1.21
CA ALA A 45 7.20 0.35 -1.15
C ALA A 45 6.62 -0.22 0.16
N PHE A 46 5.61 0.45 0.70
CA PHE A 46 4.95 0.12 1.95
C PHE A 46 3.43 0.37 1.86
N CYS A 47 2.63 -0.44 2.56
CA CYS A 47 1.18 -0.30 2.62
C CYS A 47 0.70 -0.33 4.08
N THR A 48 0.18 0.79 4.56
CA THR A 48 -0.50 0.86 5.87
C THR A 48 -2.00 0.56 5.67
N GLN A 49 -2.48 -0.59 6.18
CA GLN A 49 -3.88 -1.03 6.04
C GLN A 49 -4.57 -1.33 7.39
N HIS A 50 -5.86 -1.70 7.33
CA HIS A 50 -6.82 -1.80 8.45
C HIS A 50 -7.31 -0.43 8.95
N GLN A 51 -6.57 0.20 9.85
CA GLN A 51 -6.75 1.60 10.23
C GLN A 51 -5.52 2.35 9.74
N HIS A 52 -5.67 3.07 8.61
CA HIS A 52 -4.58 3.83 8.04
C HIS A 52 -3.96 4.76 9.10
N ASN A 53 -2.63 4.71 9.24
CA ASN A 53 -1.88 5.54 10.17
C ASN A 53 -0.92 6.44 9.38
N PRO A 54 -1.30 7.70 9.10
CA PRO A 54 -0.48 8.61 8.29
C PRO A 54 0.93 8.86 8.86
N ALA A 55 1.10 8.75 10.18
CA ALA A 55 2.39 8.96 10.83
C ALA A 55 3.46 7.98 10.34
N TRP A 56 3.04 6.76 9.96
CA TRP A 56 3.94 5.72 9.45
C TRP A 56 4.28 5.88 7.96
N GLY A 57 3.62 6.80 7.25
CA GLY A 57 3.66 6.83 5.78
C GLY A 57 5.07 6.96 5.20
N GLU A 58 5.71 8.10 5.44
CA GLU A 58 7.07 8.36 4.99
C GLU A 58 8.12 7.74 5.92
N GLU A 59 7.84 7.68 7.23
CA GLU A 59 8.78 7.16 8.24
C GLU A 59 9.10 5.68 8.00
N ALA A 60 8.13 4.87 7.57
CA ALA A 60 8.39 3.46 7.26
C ALA A 60 9.35 3.26 6.08
N LEU A 61 9.52 4.26 5.21
CA LEU A 61 10.49 4.22 4.11
C LEU A 61 11.89 4.69 4.54
N ASP A 62 12.07 5.16 5.78
CA ASP A 62 13.36 5.58 6.33
C ASP A 62 14.02 4.50 7.21
N LEU A 63 13.33 3.39 7.48
CA LEU A 63 13.78 2.25 8.29
C LEU A 63 14.49 1.17 7.45
#